data_AF-A0A7M3ZQW1-F1
#
_entry.id   AF-A0A7M3ZQW1-F1
#
_cell.length_a   1.000
_cell.length_b   1.000
_cell.length_c   1.000
_cell.angle_alpha   90.00
_cell.angle_beta   90.00
_cell.angle_gamma   90.00
#
_symmetry.space_group_name_H-M   'P 1'
#
loop_
_entity.id
_entity.type
_entity.pdbx_description
1 polymer ?
#
loop_
_entity_poly.entity_id
_entity_poly.type
_entity_poly.pdbx_seq_one_letter_code
_entity_poly.pdbx_strand_id
1 'polypeptide(L)'
;MPSNTAQPLSEEEAMLLEEGAGLFDDGRFWHAHESWEDLWNDLKRRTAPDKEILLVQGLIQTAAMLLHHERKNEVGVRKQWAKLQPKLDGWAIAWGLDIAQHVEVIQTYAADAGEWNLIANEHRLPRA
;
A
#
# COMPACT_ATOMS: atom_id res chain seq x y z
N MET A 1 19.04 -11.42 2.17
CA MET A 1 18.86 -11.27 0.71
C MET A 1 18.92 -9.79 0.39
N PRO A 2 19.48 -9.36 -0.75
CA PRO A 2 19.42 -7.96 -1.13
C PRO A 2 17.96 -7.54 -1.34
N SER A 3 17.58 -6.40 -0.79
CA SER A 3 16.26 -5.80 -0.99
C SER A 3 16.15 -5.20 -2.39
N ASN A 4 14.94 -5.15 -2.94
CA ASN A 4 14.65 -4.41 -4.16
C ASN A 4 15.04 -2.93 -4.01
N THR A 5 15.42 -2.30 -5.13
CA THR A 5 15.77 -0.87 -5.17
C THR A 5 14.89 -0.20 -6.21
N ALA A 6 14.15 0.83 -5.80
CA ALA A 6 13.24 1.55 -6.68
C ALA A 6 13.99 2.63 -7.44
N GLN A 7 13.70 2.76 -8.73
CA GLN A 7 14.18 3.87 -9.54
C GLN A 7 13.49 5.18 -9.11
N PRO A 8 14.11 6.34 -9.37
CA PRO A 8 13.48 7.62 -9.11
C PRO A 8 12.15 7.75 -9.86
N LEU A 9 11.16 8.33 -9.20
CA LEU A 9 9.89 8.74 -9.80
C LEU A 9 10.08 10.06 -10.58
N SER A 10 9.21 10.32 -11.56
CA SER A 10 9.03 11.68 -12.08
C SER A 10 8.44 12.60 -11.00
N GLU A 11 8.40 13.91 -11.26
CA GLU A 11 7.76 14.87 -10.35
C GLU A 11 6.27 14.55 -10.17
N GLU A 12 5.55 14.29 -11.27
CA GLU A 12 4.13 13.93 -11.24
C GLU A 12 3.88 12.61 -10.51
N GLU A 13 4.72 11.61 -10.74
CA GLU A 13 4.64 10.31 -10.05
C GLU A 13 4.88 10.46 -8.54
N ALA A 14 5.85 11.29 -8.15
CA ALA A 14 6.13 11.57 -6.74
C ALA A 14 4.96 12.31 -6.08
N MET A 15 4.33 13.27 -6.77
CA MET A 15 3.14 13.97 -6.28
C MET A 15 1.97 13.01 -6.04
N LEU A 16 1.71 12.07 -6.96
CA LEU A 16 0.65 11.06 -6.78
C LEU A 16 0.96 10.10 -5.63
N LEU A 17 2.23 9.71 -5.46
CA LEU A 17 2.64 8.89 -4.32
C LEU A 17 2.38 9.62 -3.00
N GLU A 18 2.82 10.88 -2.89
CA GLU A 18 2.69 11.71 -1.68
C GLU A 18 1.23 12.04 -1.37
N GLU A 19 0.43 12.39 -2.38
CA GLU A 19 -1.01 12.63 -2.22
C GLU A 19 -1.71 11.39 -1.67
N GLY A 20 -1.52 10.24 -2.32
CA GLY A 20 -2.11 8.98 -1.84
C GLY A 20 -1.62 8.61 -0.45
N ALA A 21 -0.36 8.90 -0.12
CA ALA A 21 0.20 8.66 1.21
C ALA A 21 -0.42 9.57 2.29
N GLY A 22 -0.65 10.84 2.01
CA GLY A 22 -1.35 11.76 2.91
C GLY A 22 -2.82 11.37 3.11
N LEU A 23 -3.52 11.02 2.02
CA LEU A 23 -4.90 10.53 2.08
C LEU A 23 -5.01 9.22 2.88
N PHE A 24 -4.04 8.32 2.72
CA PHE A 24 -3.97 7.08 3.48
C PHE A 24 -3.79 7.36 4.97
N ASP A 25 -2.87 8.26 5.30
CA ASP A 25 -2.63 8.68 6.68
C ASP A 25 -3.87 9.35 7.30
N ASP A 26 -4.72 10.02 6.51
CA ASP A 26 -5.98 10.57 7.00
C ASP A 26 -7.13 9.53 7.10
N GLY A 27 -6.86 8.25 6.87
CA GLY A 27 -7.87 7.19 6.83
C GLY A 27 -8.80 7.27 5.62
N ARG A 28 -8.48 8.12 4.62
CA ARG A 28 -9.25 8.25 3.38
C ARG A 28 -8.84 7.19 2.37
N PHE A 29 -8.90 5.91 2.75
CA PHE A 29 -8.35 4.79 1.97
C PHE A 29 -8.84 4.71 0.53
N TRP A 30 -10.12 4.99 0.29
CA TRP A 30 -10.63 5.01 -1.09
C TRP A 30 -9.98 6.10 -1.95
N HIS A 31 -9.70 7.28 -1.39
CA HIS A 31 -9.07 8.37 -2.14
C HIS A 31 -7.57 8.08 -2.35
N ALA A 32 -6.92 7.48 -1.35
CA ALA A 32 -5.56 6.99 -1.49
C ALA A 32 -5.45 5.93 -2.61
N HIS A 33 -6.42 5.00 -2.68
CA HIS A 33 -6.52 4.03 -3.77
C HIS A 33 -6.54 4.75 -5.11
N GLU A 34 -7.42 5.73 -5.30
CA GLU A 34 -7.54 6.43 -6.60
C GLU A 34 -6.25 7.14 -7.01
N SER A 35 -5.65 7.92 -6.12
CA SER A 35 -4.38 8.62 -6.41
C SER A 35 -3.28 7.63 -6.80
N TRP A 36 -3.20 6.49 -6.12
CA TRP A 36 -2.25 5.44 -6.48
C TRP A 36 -2.64 4.65 -7.74
N GLU A 37 -3.90 4.58 -8.14
CA GLU A 37 -4.29 4.01 -9.45
C GLU A 37 -3.77 4.86 -10.61
N ASP A 38 -3.80 6.18 -10.48
CA ASP A 38 -3.19 7.10 -11.45
C ASP A 38 -1.67 6.87 -11.53
N LEU A 39 -0.99 6.80 -10.38
CA LEU A 39 0.45 6.45 -10.34
C LEU A 39 0.72 5.10 -10.99
N TRP A 40 -0.08 4.08 -10.67
CA TRP A 40 0.06 2.75 -11.27
C TRP A 40 -0.12 2.76 -12.78
N ASN A 41 -1.05 3.55 -13.30
CA ASN A 41 -1.27 3.72 -14.74
C ASN A 41 -0.07 4.40 -15.42
N ASP A 42 0.53 5.41 -14.79
CA ASP A 42 1.69 6.10 -15.34
C ASP A 42 2.95 5.24 -15.33
N LEU A 43 3.21 4.49 -14.25
CA LEU A 43 4.29 3.49 -14.21
C LEU A 43 4.17 2.45 -15.34
N LYS A 44 2.95 1.94 -15.59
CA LYS A 44 2.69 1.02 -16.71
C LYS A 44 2.94 1.71 -18.05
N ARG A 45 2.46 2.95 -18.23
CA ARG A 45 2.57 3.71 -19.49
C ARG A 45 4.03 3.94 -19.87
N ARG A 46 4.88 4.27 -18.89
CA ARG A 46 6.33 4.45 -19.13
C ARG A 46 7.13 3.16 -19.10
N THR A 47 6.48 2.01 -18.94
CA THR A 47 7.14 0.68 -18.86
C THR A 47 8.19 0.63 -17.74
N ALA A 48 7.80 1.09 -16.54
CA ALA A 48 8.62 0.97 -15.33
C ALA A 48 8.92 -0.51 -15.01
N PRO A 49 9.97 -0.80 -14.21
CA PRO A 49 10.23 -2.16 -13.76
C PRO A 49 9.02 -2.83 -13.10
N ASP A 50 8.75 -4.09 -13.45
CA ASP A 50 7.58 -4.84 -12.95
C ASP A 50 7.44 -4.81 -11.43
N LYS A 51 8.56 -4.84 -10.70
CA LYS A 51 8.56 -4.79 -9.23
C LYS A 51 8.02 -3.47 -8.66
N GLU A 52 8.25 -2.35 -9.35
CA GLU A 52 7.73 -1.02 -8.96
C GLU A 52 6.23 -0.92 -9.25
N ILE A 53 5.80 -1.44 -10.40
CA ILE A 53 4.38 -1.54 -10.76
C ILE A 53 3.63 -2.41 -9.73
N LEU A 54 4.23 -3.54 -9.32
CA LEU A 54 3.67 -4.43 -8.30
C LEU A 54 3.69 -3.77 -6.92
N LEU A 55 4.73 -3.00 -6.57
CA LEU A 55 4.79 -2.25 -5.32
C LEU A 55 3.58 -1.31 -5.17
N VAL A 56 3.32 -0.46 -6.18
CA VAL A 56 2.14 0.45 -6.15
C VAL A 56 0.83 -0.33 -6.14
N GLN A 57 0.74 -1.43 -6.89
CA GLN A 57 -0.42 -2.31 -6.83
C GLN A 57 -0.64 -2.92 -5.43
N GLY A 58 0.44 -3.20 -4.69
CA GLY A 58 0.38 -3.65 -3.29
C GLY A 58 -0.14 -2.56 -2.36
N LEU A 59 0.26 -1.30 -2.56
CA LEU A 59 -0.26 -0.15 -1.80
C LEU A 59 -1.76 0.06 -2.05
N ILE A 60 -2.20 0.04 -3.32
CA ILE A 60 -3.63 0.11 -3.70
C ILE A 60 -4.43 -1.00 -3.00
N GLN A 61 -3.92 -2.24 -3.03
CA GLN A 61 -4.60 -3.35 -2.38
C GLN A 61 -4.60 -3.24 -0.86
N THR A 62 -3.61 -2.58 -0.27
CA THR A 62 -3.59 -2.28 1.17
C THR A 62 -4.67 -1.28 1.54
N ALA A 63 -4.83 -0.20 0.78
CA ALA A 63 -5.93 0.74 0.99
C ALA A 63 -7.30 0.04 0.89
N ALA A 64 -7.49 -0.81 -0.13
CA ALA A 64 -8.70 -1.62 -0.26
C ALA A 64 -8.90 -2.60 0.92
N MET A 65 -7.82 -3.20 1.44
CA MET A 65 -7.86 -4.10 2.59
C MET A 65 -8.34 -3.37 3.86
N LEU A 66 -7.78 -2.19 4.13
CA LEU A 66 -8.16 -1.40 5.31
C LEU A 66 -9.58 -0.85 5.21
N LEU A 67 -10.03 -0.47 4.01
CA LEU A 67 -11.44 -0.14 3.78
C LEU A 67 -12.37 -1.34 4.04
N HIS A 68 -11.94 -2.57 3.72
CA HIS A 68 -12.68 -3.78 4.11
C HIS A 68 -12.66 -4.00 5.62
N HIS A 69 -11.54 -3.70 6.29
CA HIS A 69 -11.42 -3.78 7.74
C HIS A 69 -12.37 -2.80 8.44
N GLU A 70 -12.43 -1.53 8.01
CA GLU A 70 -13.40 -0.54 8.51
C GLU A 70 -14.86 -1.03 8.38
N ARG A 71 -15.17 -1.72 7.28
CA ARG A 71 -16.50 -2.25 6.98
C ARG A 71 -16.77 -3.60 7.65
N LYS A 72 -15.84 -4.10 8.47
CA LYS A 72 -15.89 -5.42 9.12
C LYS A 72 -16.15 -6.57 8.13
N ASN A 73 -15.55 -6.48 6.95
CA ASN A 73 -15.64 -7.50 5.91
C ASN A 73 -14.42 -8.42 5.94
N GLU A 74 -14.50 -9.48 6.74
CA GLU A 74 -13.41 -10.44 6.96
C GLU A 74 -12.91 -11.08 5.66
N VAL A 75 -13.83 -11.54 4.81
CA VAL A 75 -13.50 -12.17 3.52
C VAL A 75 -12.75 -11.20 2.62
N GLY A 76 -13.18 -9.93 2.61
CA GLY A 76 -12.53 -8.85 1.88
C GLY A 76 -11.09 -8.62 2.35
N VAL A 77 -10.88 -8.54 3.67
CA VAL A 77 -9.55 -8.37 4.27
C VAL A 77 -8.63 -9.54 3.89
N ARG A 78 -9.04 -10.78 4.16
CA ARG A 78 -8.21 -11.98 3.88
C ARG A 78 -7.86 -12.09 2.39
N LYS A 79 -8.82 -11.77 1.50
CA LYS A 79 -8.60 -11.82 0.04
C LYS A 79 -7.61 -10.76 -0.43
N GLN A 80 -7.65 -9.54 0.11
CA GLN A 80 -6.69 -8.49 -0.27
C GLN A 80 -5.30 -8.78 0.30
N TRP A 81 -5.21 -9.22 1.56
CA TRP A 81 -3.95 -9.62 2.20
C TRP A 81 -3.18 -10.64 1.36
N ALA A 82 -3.86 -11.74 0.97
CA ALA A 82 -3.25 -12.81 0.16
C ALA A 82 -2.71 -12.32 -1.20
N LYS A 83 -3.24 -11.21 -1.72
CA LYS A 83 -2.79 -10.62 -2.98
C LYS A 83 -1.65 -9.62 -2.77
N LEU A 84 -1.76 -8.75 -1.78
CA LEU A 84 -0.83 -7.63 -1.60
C LEU A 84 0.51 -8.08 -0.99
N GLN A 85 0.48 -9.02 -0.05
CA GLN A 85 1.69 -9.46 0.68
C GLN A 85 2.83 -9.90 -0.25
N PRO A 86 2.63 -10.78 -1.25
CA PRO A 86 3.71 -11.16 -2.17
C PRO A 86 4.20 -10.04 -3.09
N LYS A 87 3.46 -8.91 -3.22
CA LYS A 87 3.89 -7.77 -4.03
C LYS A 87 4.81 -6.81 -3.28
N LEU A 88 4.58 -6.70 -1.98
CA LEU A 88 5.40 -5.88 -1.09
C LEU A 88 6.64 -6.63 -0.58
N ASP A 89 6.64 -7.96 -0.67
CA ASP A 89 7.77 -8.79 -0.28
C ASP A 89 9.08 -8.41 -1.02
N GLY A 90 10.19 -8.49 -0.29
CA GLY A 90 11.52 -8.12 -0.77
C GLY A 90 11.81 -6.61 -0.83
N TRP A 91 10.87 -5.73 -0.47
CA TRP A 91 11.10 -4.30 -0.31
C TRP A 91 11.37 -3.93 1.14
N ALA A 92 12.47 -3.21 1.38
CA ALA A 92 12.75 -2.57 2.67
C ALA A 92 12.27 -1.12 2.62
N ILE A 93 12.86 -0.32 1.75
CA ILE A 93 12.55 1.09 1.57
C ILE A 93 12.27 1.35 0.09
N ALA A 94 11.26 2.16 -0.21
CA ALA A 94 11.00 2.68 -1.56
C ALA A 94 10.40 4.09 -1.48
N TRP A 95 10.98 5.03 -2.22
CA TRP A 95 10.44 6.40 -2.37
C TRP A 95 10.11 7.10 -1.04
N GLY A 96 10.95 6.92 -0.01
CA GLY A 96 10.76 7.50 1.33
C GLY A 96 9.79 6.74 2.24
N LEU A 97 9.28 5.59 1.80
CA LEU A 97 8.41 4.71 2.58
C LEU A 97 9.21 3.54 3.16
N ASP A 98 8.98 3.20 4.43
CA ASP A 98 9.44 1.94 5.02
C ASP A 98 8.40 0.85 4.74
N ILE A 99 8.64 0.11 3.67
CA ILE A 99 7.75 -0.95 3.17
C ILE A 99 7.82 -2.19 4.07
N ALA A 100 8.98 -2.49 4.63
CA ALA A 100 9.14 -3.64 5.52
C ALA A 100 8.31 -3.47 6.79
N GLN A 101 8.46 -2.32 7.46
CA GLN A 101 7.64 -1.99 8.63
C GLN A 101 6.16 -1.92 8.26
N HIS A 102 5.83 -1.36 7.09
CA HIS A 102 4.44 -1.31 6.64
C HIS A 102 3.82 -2.71 6.55
N VAL A 103 4.51 -3.67 5.93
CA VAL A 103 4.05 -5.07 5.80
C VAL A 103 3.81 -5.72 7.16
N GLU A 104 4.73 -5.52 8.11
CA GLU A 104 4.59 -6.05 9.48
C GLU A 104 3.34 -5.49 10.17
N VAL A 105 3.08 -4.19 10.04
CA VAL A 105 1.90 -3.56 10.66
C VAL A 105 0.60 -4.02 9.99
N ILE A 106 0.52 -4.02 8.65
CA ILE A 106 -0.73 -4.41 7.98
C ILE A 106 -1.05 -5.89 8.16
N GLN A 107 -0.05 -6.74 8.44
CA GLN A 107 -0.27 -8.14 8.81
C GLN A 107 -1.09 -8.25 10.10
N THR A 108 -0.94 -7.32 11.06
CA THR A 108 -1.74 -7.34 12.30
C THR A 108 -3.20 -7.03 12.01
N TYR A 109 -3.50 -6.12 11.07
CA TYR A 109 -4.86 -5.86 10.61
C TYR A 109 -5.48 -7.05 9.87
N ALA A 110 -4.68 -7.79 9.09
CA ALA A 110 -5.13 -9.01 8.45
C ALA A 110 -5.44 -10.12 9.47
N ALA A 111 -4.66 -10.21 10.55
CA ALA A 111 -4.88 -11.16 11.65
C ALA A 111 -6.08 -10.78 12.53
N ASP A 112 -6.33 -9.48 12.73
CA ASP A 112 -7.46 -8.94 13.50
C ASP A 112 -8.81 -9.09 12.79
N ALA A 113 -8.83 -9.48 11.51
CA ALA A 113 -10.05 -9.69 10.74
C ALA A 113 -10.94 -10.77 11.37
N GLY A 114 -12.14 -10.36 11.80
CA GLY A 114 -13.09 -11.19 12.55
C GLY A 114 -13.20 -10.80 14.02
N GLU A 115 -12.13 -10.25 14.59
CA GLU A 115 -12.08 -9.76 15.97
C GLU A 115 -12.38 -8.26 16.06
N TRP A 116 -11.85 -7.47 15.11
CA TRP A 116 -12.08 -6.04 14.97
C TRP A 116 -11.63 -5.21 16.19
N ASN A 117 -10.51 -5.58 16.80
CA ASN A 117 -9.93 -4.85 17.93
C ASN A 117 -9.10 -3.63 17.49
N LEU A 118 -8.59 -3.65 16.26
CA LEU A 118 -7.82 -2.54 15.70
C LEU A 118 -8.74 -1.52 15.02
N ILE A 119 -8.29 -0.27 14.95
CA ILE A 119 -8.98 0.79 14.22
C ILE A 119 -8.17 1.09 12.97
N ALA A 120 -8.73 0.81 11.79
CA ALA A 120 -8.03 0.99 10.51
C ALA A 120 -7.53 2.44 10.34
N ASN A 121 -8.34 3.44 10.72
CA ASN A 121 -8.01 4.87 10.60
C ASN A 121 -6.92 5.37 11.54
N GLU A 122 -6.39 4.53 12.42
CA GLU A 122 -5.20 4.86 13.22
C GLU A 122 -3.91 4.43 12.52
N HIS A 123 -3.99 3.61 11.47
CA HIS A 123 -2.81 3.21 10.71
C HIS A 123 -2.25 4.37 9.91
N ARG A 124 -0.92 4.47 9.88
CA ARG A 124 -0.16 5.45 9.11
C ARG A 124 0.91 4.73 8.32
N LEU A 125 1.25 5.23 7.14
CA LEU A 125 2.37 4.72 6.37
C LEU A 125 3.68 5.07 7.06
N PRO A 126 4.51 4.08 7.41
CA PRO A 126 5.86 4.33 7.90
C PRO A 126 6.73 5.08 6.88
N ARG A 127 7.50 6.05 7.36
CA ARG A 127 8.47 6.83 6.57
C ARG A 127 9.90 6.41 6.94
N ALA A 128 10.80 6.42 5.95
CA ALA A 128 12.21 6.03 6.09
C ALA A 128 13.17 7.21 6.28
#